data_AF-A0A522QGF1-F1
#
_entry.id   AF-A0A522QGF1-F1
#
_cell.length_a   1.000
_cell.length_b   1.000
_cell.length_c   1.000
_cell.angle_alpha   90.00
_cell.angle_beta   90.00
_cell.angle_gamma   90.00
#
_symmetry.space_group_name_H-M   'P 1'
#
loop_
_entity.id
_entity.type
_entity.pdbx_description
1 polymer ?
#
loop_
_entity_poly.entity_id
_entity_poly.type
_entity_poly.pdbx_seq_one_letter_code
_entity_poly.pdbx_strand_id
1 'polypeptide(L)'
;MITDQASLPTDSAVVGVAVKPGQLPAEGLQAGDNVMVVVLAPPSATGGSSAAPTVLAASAPVVGSVALPATSGYVVSVAVPKSEAAQLAAASSSGLVALVKAGR
;
A
#
# COMPACT_ATOMS: atom_id res chain seq x y z
N MET A 1 28.89 14.12 0.83
CA MET A 1 27.41 14.12 0.88
C MET A 1 27.01 12.66 1.00
N ILE A 2 26.62 12.22 2.20
CA ILE A 2 26.25 10.83 2.47
C ILE A 2 24.85 10.62 1.88
N THR A 3 24.72 9.73 0.91
CA THR A 3 23.40 9.26 0.48
C THR A 3 23.21 7.95 1.22
N ASP A 4 22.48 8.02 2.33
CA ASP A 4 21.92 6.88 3.04
C ASP A 4 20.93 6.19 2.08
N GLN A 5 21.47 5.41 1.15
CA GLN A 5 20.68 4.44 0.42
C GLN A 5 20.33 3.40 1.47
N ALA A 6 19.14 3.53 2.04
CA ALA A 6 18.47 2.43 2.71
C ALA A 6 18.66 1.20 1.82
N SER A 7 19.62 0.34 2.20
CA SER A 7 20.04 -0.79 1.40
C SER A 7 18.87 -1.75 1.41
N LEU A 8 18.03 -1.64 0.39
CA LEU A 8 16.87 -2.48 0.27
C LEU A 8 17.38 -3.93 0.26
N PRO A 9 16.89 -4.81 1.16
CA PRO A 9 17.27 -6.21 1.14
C PRO A 9 17.09 -6.76 -0.28
N THR A 10 17.99 -7.62 -0.76
CA THR A 10 17.96 -8.13 -2.14
C THR A 10 16.64 -8.82 -2.50
N ASP A 11 15.92 -9.32 -1.49
CA ASP A 11 14.61 -9.97 -1.59
C ASP A 11 13.41 -9.02 -1.34
N SER A 12 13.66 -7.73 -1.13
CA SER A 12 12.63 -6.72 -0.93
C SER A 12 12.51 -5.79 -2.14
N ALA A 13 11.30 -5.32 -2.40
CA ALA A 13 10.99 -4.36 -3.44
C ALA A 13 10.15 -3.22 -2.85
N VAL A 14 10.36 -2.00 -3.35
CA VAL A 14 9.53 -0.85 -2.99
C VAL A 14 8.44 -0.70 -4.03
N VAL A 15 7.19 -0.69 -3.58
CA VAL A 15 6.01 -0.50 -4.43
C VAL A 15 5.33 0.80 -4.05
N GLY A 16 5.08 1.64 -5.06
CA GLY A 16 4.25 2.84 -4.91
C GLY A 16 2.78 2.46 -4.98
N VAL A 17 2.07 2.65 -3.88
CA VAL A 17 0.63 2.39 -3.74
C VAL A 17 -0.11 3.71 -3.80
N ALA A 18 -0.86 3.93 -4.88
CA ALA A 18 -1.76 5.08 -5.00
C ALA A 18 -3.06 4.78 -4.27
N VAL A 19 -3.39 5.60 -3.27
CA VAL A 19 -4.61 5.48 -2.47
C VAL A 19 -5.43 6.76 -2.53
N LYS A 20 -6.75 6.58 -2.50
CA LYS A 20 -7.74 7.67 -2.49
C LYS A 20 -8.00 8.17 -1.07
N PRO A 21 -8.60 9.36 -0.91
CA PRO A 21 -9.19 9.76 0.37
C PRO A 21 -10.07 8.64 0.95
N GLY A 22 -9.86 8.32 2.23
CA GLY A 22 -10.59 7.25 2.93
C GLY A 22 -9.98 5.84 2.80
N GLN A 23 -8.95 5.66 1.98
CA GLN A 23 -8.14 4.42 1.90
C GLN A 23 -6.84 4.50 2.71
N LEU A 24 -6.61 5.62 3.40
CA LEU A 24 -5.45 5.88 4.24
C LEU A 24 -5.93 6.40 5.61
N PRO A 25 -5.28 6.03 6.73
CA PRO A 25 -5.67 6.49 8.06
C PRO A 25 -5.63 8.02 8.21
N ALA A 26 -6.48 8.58 9.07
CA ALA A 26 -6.59 10.03 9.22
C ALA A 26 -5.29 10.69 9.74
N GLU A 27 -4.53 9.98 10.58
CA GLU A 27 -3.23 10.44 11.06
C GLU A 27 -2.12 10.45 9.99
N GLY A 28 -2.37 9.92 8.79
CA GLY A 28 -1.35 9.75 7.76
C GLY A 28 -0.44 8.55 8.01
N LEU A 29 0.49 8.31 7.10
CA LEU A 29 1.53 7.28 7.23
C LEU A 29 2.91 7.93 7.20
N GLN A 30 3.78 7.51 8.10
CA GLN A 30 5.16 7.98 8.20
C GLN A 30 6.14 6.86 7.83
N ALA A 31 7.35 7.23 7.41
CA ALA A 31 8.40 6.25 7.18
C ALA A 31 8.70 5.48 8.49
N GLY A 32 8.76 4.15 8.41
CA GLY A 32 8.91 3.25 9.56
C GLY A 32 7.59 2.76 10.17
N ASP A 33 6.45 3.29 9.74
CA ASP A 33 5.14 2.75 10.11
C ASP A 33 4.92 1.38 9.46
N ASN A 34 4.13 0.51 10.08
CA ASN A 34 3.88 -0.83 9.56
C ASN A 34 2.42 -0.96 9.16
N VAL A 35 2.19 -1.21 7.87
CA VAL A 35 0.85 -1.24 7.29
C VAL A 35 0.53 -2.60 6.72
N MET A 36 -0.74 -2.96 6.83
CA MET A 36 -1.33 -4.09 6.15
C MET A 36 -1.97 -3.59 4.86
N VAL A 37 -1.63 -4.22 3.74
CA VAL A 37 -2.15 -3.84 2.43
C VAL A 37 -3.28 -4.78 2.05
N VAL A 38 -4.46 -4.19 1.88
CA VAL A 38 -5.71 -4.90 1.63
C VAL A 38 -6.27 -4.49 0.29
N VAL A 39 -6.60 -5.47 -0.56
CA VAL A 39 -7.33 -5.22 -1.80
C VAL A 39 -8.81 -5.40 -1.54
N LEU A 40 -9.55 -4.32 -1.77
CA LEU A 40 -10.99 -4.26 -1.72
C LEU A 40 -11.58 -4.94 -2.95
N ALA A 41 -12.72 -5.60 -2.78
CA ALA A 41 -13.44 -6.17 -3.91
C ALA A 41 -13.96 -5.07 -4.85
N PRO A 42 -13.96 -5.30 -6.18
CA PRO A 42 -14.56 -4.38 -7.13
C PRO A 42 -16.08 -4.25 -6.86
N PRO A 43 -16.65 -3.03 -6.98
CA PRO A 43 -18.06 -2.78 -6.67
C PRO A 43 -19.04 -3.55 -7.57
N SER A 44 -18.57 -4.07 -8.71
CA SER A 44 -19.36 -4.86 -9.68
C SER A 44 -19.40 -6.36 -9.38
N ALA A 45 -19.00 -6.80 -8.18
CA ALA A 45 -19.25 -8.16 -7.70
C ALA A 45 -20.75 -8.36 -7.35
N THR A 46 -21.62 -8.11 -8.32
CA THR A 46 -23.08 -8.25 -8.22
C THR A 46 -23.44 -9.72 -8.40
N GLY A 47 -23.15 -10.53 -7.39
CA GLY A 47 -23.36 -11.97 -7.51
C GLY A 47 -23.08 -12.74 -6.23
N GLY A 48 -23.75 -12.39 -5.12
CA GLY A 48 -23.96 -13.25 -3.94
C GLY A 48 -22.74 -13.73 -3.14
N SER A 49 -21.53 -13.63 -3.68
CA SER A 49 -20.28 -13.88 -3.01
C SER A 49 -19.69 -12.51 -2.71
N SER A 50 -19.91 -12.03 -1.48
CA SER A 50 -19.16 -10.90 -0.94
C SER A 50 -17.69 -11.30 -1.02
N ALA A 51 -17.01 -10.92 -2.11
CA ALA A 51 -15.60 -11.25 -2.27
C ALA A 51 -14.89 -10.58 -1.11
N ALA A 52 -14.45 -11.39 -0.14
CA ALA A 52 -13.83 -10.88 1.06
C ALA A 52 -12.60 -10.06 0.64
N PRO A 53 -12.33 -8.93 1.32
CA PRO A 53 -11.10 -8.20 1.08
C PRO A 53 -9.91 -9.14 1.24
N THR A 54 -9.00 -9.13 0.27
CA THR A 54 -7.82 -9.99 0.30
C THR A 54 -6.62 -9.22 0.84
N VAL A 55 -5.92 -9.82 1.81
CA VAL A 55 -4.69 -9.26 2.36
C VAL A 55 -3.55 -9.67 1.44
N LEU A 56 -2.99 -8.71 0.69
CA LEU A 56 -1.83 -8.96 -0.16
C LEU A 56 -0.53 -8.95 0.64
N ALA A 57 -0.42 -8.07 1.62
CA ALA A 57 0.73 -7.99 2.50
C ALA A 57 0.24 -7.76 3.93
N ALA A 58 0.50 -8.72 4.82
CA ALA A 58 0.08 -8.66 6.22
C ALA A 58 0.86 -7.59 7.02
N SER A 59 2.09 -7.32 6.62
CA SER A 59 3.02 -6.42 7.31
C SER A 59 4.02 -5.86 6.31
N ALA A 60 3.84 -4.61 5.92
CA ALA A 60 4.72 -3.90 5.00
C ALA A 60 5.20 -2.58 5.64
N PRO A 61 6.50 -2.40 5.89
CA PRO A 61 7.02 -1.13 6.37
C PRO A 61 6.86 -0.04 5.31
N VAL A 62 6.37 1.11 5.74
CA VAL A 62 6.29 2.32 4.93
C VAL A 62 7.69 2.91 4.80
N VAL A 63 8.14 3.09 3.56
CA VAL A 63 9.41 3.76 3.22
C VAL A 63 9.20 5.27 3.14
N GLY A 64 8.01 5.70 2.72
CA GLY A 64 7.64 7.10 2.67
C GLY A 64 6.24 7.29 2.12
N SER A 65 5.70 8.50 2.26
CA SER A 65 4.41 8.89 1.73
C SER A 65 4.50 10.28 1.10
N VAL A 66 3.77 10.50 0.01
CA VAL A 66 3.66 11.80 -0.66
C VAL A 66 2.21 12.07 -0.96
N ALA A 67 1.74 13.26 -0.59
CA ALA A 67 0.41 13.74 -0.96
C ALA A 67 0.42 14.20 -2.42
N LEU A 68 -0.62 13.88 -3.18
CA LEU A 68 -0.84 14.36 -4.55
C LEU A 68 -1.92 15.45 -4.51
N PRO A 69 -1.51 16.74 -4.40
CA PRO A 69 -2.47 17.84 -4.27
C PRO A 69 -3.41 17.97 -5.48
N ALA A 70 -3.01 17.49 -6.67
CA ALA A 70 -3.83 17.53 -7.87
C ALA A 70 -5.02 16.57 -7.87
N THR A 71 -4.97 15.49 -7.08
CA THR A 71 -6.00 14.43 -7.07
C THR A 71 -6.58 14.20 -5.66
N SER A 72 -6.15 15.00 -4.67
CA SER A 72 -6.41 14.77 -3.25
C SER A 72 -6.04 13.35 -2.78
N GLY A 73 -5.21 12.63 -3.54
CA GLY A 73 -4.79 11.26 -3.24
C GLY A 73 -3.44 11.24 -2.54
N TYR A 74 -3.02 10.06 -2.12
CA TYR A 74 -1.69 9.83 -1.56
C TYR A 74 -0.99 8.72 -2.33
N VAL A 75 0.32 8.84 -2.51
CA VAL A 75 1.16 7.72 -2.94
C VAL A 75 2.02 7.33 -1.76
N VAL A 76 1.91 6.07 -1.35
CA VAL A 76 2.67 5.50 -0.25
C VAL A 76 3.63 4.48 -0.81
N SER A 77 4.91 4.65 -0.50
CA SER A 77 5.94 3.68 -0.85
C SER A 77 6.05 2.66 0.29
N VAL A 78 5.77 1.40 0.00
CA VAL A 78 5.87 0.30 0.98
C VAL A 78 6.92 -0.70 0.53
N ALA A 79 7.68 -1.23 1.48
CA ALA A 79 8.64 -2.31 1.23
C ALA A 79 7.94 -3.66 1.42
N VAL A 80 7.98 -4.50 0.40
CA VAL A 80 7.37 -5.84 0.41
C VAL A 80 8.33 -6.87 -0.19
N PRO A 81 8.12 -8.18 0.05
CA PRO A 81 8.88 -9.21 -0.63
C PRO A 81 8.74 -9.09 -2.15
N LYS A 82 9.81 -9.35 -2.89
CA LYS A 82 9.82 -9.25 -4.36
C LYS A 82 8.76 -10.13 -5.02
N SER A 83 8.41 -11.26 -4.41
CA SER A 83 7.35 -12.16 -4.88
C SER A 83 5.95 -11.53 -4.85
N GLU A 84 5.69 -10.61 -3.90
CA GLU A 84 4.39 -9.95 -3.73
C GLU A 84 4.32 -8.61 -4.49
N ALA A 85 5.47 -8.04 -4.83
CA ALA A 85 5.59 -6.72 -5.43
C ALA A 85 4.79 -6.55 -6.74
N ALA A 86 4.80 -7.55 -7.61
CA ALA A 86 4.08 -7.51 -8.88
C ALA A 86 2.55 -7.48 -8.68
N GLN A 87 2.04 -8.29 -7.75
CA GLN A 87 0.62 -8.32 -7.42
C GLN A 87 0.17 -7.02 -6.74
N LEU A 88 1.01 -6.48 -5.86
CA LEU A 88 0.74 -5.22 -5.18
C LEU A 88 0.73 -4.02 -6.13
N ALA A 89 1.66 -3.99 -7.09
CA ALA A 89 1.70 -2.95 -8.12
C ALA A 89 0.44 -3.01 -9.01
N ALA A 90 0.03 -4.21 -9.43
CA ALA A 90 -1.19 -4.40 -10.20
C ALA A 90 -2.45 -3.96 -9.43
N ALA A 91 -2.56 -4.36 -8.16
CA ALA A 91 -3.66 -3.94 -7.29
C ALA A 91 -3.65 -2.42 -7.08
N SER A 92 -2.50 -1.80 -6.86
CA SER A 92 -2.38 -0.35 -6.69
C SER A 92 -2.91 0.41 -7.90
N SER A 93 -2.62 -0.08 -9.12
CA SER A 93 -3.13 0.52 -10.35
C SER A 93 -4.65 0.38 -10.53
N SER A 94 -5.30 -0.56 -9.84
CA SER A 94 -6.76 -0.72 -9.87
C SER A 94 -7.50 0.29 -8.99
N GLY A 95 -6.80 0.96 -8.07
CA GLY A 95 -7.39 1.94 -7.16
C GLY A 95 -8.37 1.36 -6.14
N LEU A 96 -8.29 0.04 -5.91
CA LEU A 96 -9.05 -0.74 -4.94
C LEU A 96 -8.19 -1.14 -3.73
N VAL A 97 -7.06 -0.48 -3.50
CA VAL A 97 -6.17 -0.79 -2.38
C VAL A 97 -6.46 0.12 -1.20
N ALA A 98 -6.57 -0.46 -0.02
CA ALA A 98 -6.62 0.25 1.25
C ALA A 98 -5.40 -0.10 2.11
N LEU A 99 -4.88 0.90 2.81
CA LEU A 99 -3.79 0.75 3.75
C LEU A 99 -4.36 0.79 5.16
N VAL A 100 -4.12 -0.28 5.93
CA VAL A 100 -4.53 -0.38 7.32
C VAL A 100 -3.28 -0.28 8.18
N LYS A 101 -3.23 0.69 9.09
CA LYS A 101 -2.13 0.81 10.04
C LYS A 101 -2.29 -0.26 11.12
N ALA A 102 -1.29 -1.13 11.24
CA ALA A 102 -1.30 -2.16 12.27
C ALA A 102 -0.94 -1.52 13.63
N GLY A 103 -1.77 -1.76 14.65
CA GLY A 103 -1.45 -1.37 16.02
C GLY A 103 -0.23 -2.14 16.51
N ARG A 104 0.69 -1.45 17.19
CA ARG A 104 1.74 -2.09 17.98
C ARG A 104 1.22 -2.59 19.31
#